data_AF-A0A9N9DFM4-F1
#
_entry.id   AF-A0A9N9DFM4-F1
#
_cell.length_a   1.000
_cell.length_b   1.000
_cell.length_c   1.000
_cell.angle_alpha   90.00
_cell.angle_beta   90.00
_cell.angle_gamma   90.00
#
_symmetry.space_group_name_H-M   'P 1'
#
loop_
_entity.id
_entity.type
_entity.pdbx_description
1 polymer ?
#
loop_
_entity_poly.entity_id
_entity_poly.type
_entity_poly.pdbx_seq_one_letter_code
_entity_poly.pdbx_strand_id
1 'polypeptide(L)'
;QKVALKEIKDSRYDIAEILKVVKTVKNYNYYSGISIKPSTKNYIFVMDLFDDDLHNYLTKTFWDLEWETKTKILTSIAESLESLHAKNLVHCDLRSENILLNYNEYFYNELILNYNPKNNETYGSIPYIPPEVLKGNDFIREGDIYSFGGI
;
A
#
# COMPACT_ATOMS: atom_id res chain seq x y z
N GLN A 1 -13.17 -3.50 -20.42
CA GLN A 1 -12.51 -2.94 -19.22
C GLN A 1 -11.14 -3.61 -19.07
N LYS A 2 -10.08 -2.85 -18.78
CA LYS A 2 -8.75 -3.40 -18.46
C LYS A 2 -8.62 -3.48 -16.94
N VAL A 3 -7.94 -4.52 -16.44
CA VAL A 3 -7.73 -4.77 -15.00
C VAL A 3 -6.29 -5.20 -14.75
N ALA A 4 -5.79 -4.96 -13.54
CA ALA A 4 -4.52 -5.51 -13.06
C ALA A 4 -4.76 -6.79 -12.25
N LEU A 5 -3.83 -7.73 -12.35
CA LEU A 5 -3.86 -9.01 -11.63
C LEU A 5 -2.62 -9.14 -10.76
N LYS A 6 -2.81 -9.15 -9.43
CA LYS A 6 -1.72 -9.38 -8.47
C LYS A 6 -1.81 -10.78 -7.89
N GLU A 7 -0.90 -11.67 -8.30
CA GLU A 7 -0.78 -13.02 -7.75
C GLU A 7 -0.04 -12.99 -6.41
N ILE A 8 -0.68 -13.45 -5.35
CA ILE A 8 -0.10 -13.60 -4.02
C ILE A 8 0.54 -14.98 -3.93
N LYS A 9 1.87 -15.02 -3.96
CA LYS A 9 2.67 -16.26 -3.98
C LYS A 9 3.11 -16.73 -2.60
N ASP A 10 2.99 -15.87 -1.59
CA ASP A 10 3.49 -16.14 -0.25
C ASP A 10 2.35 -16.66 0.64
N SER A 11 2.52 -17.89 1.11
CA SER A 11 1.54 -18.59 1.97
C SER A 11 1.47 -18.01 3.38
N ARG A 12 2.37 -17.08 3.75
CA ARG A 12 2.35 -16.39 5.04
C ARG A 12 1.24 -15.35 5.15
N TYR A 13 0.73 -14.86 4.01
CA TYR A 13 -0.39 -13.93 4.01
C TYR A 13 -1.67 -14.62 4.48
N ASP A 14 -2.27 -14.10 5.54
CA ASP A 14 -3.63 -14.47 5.90
C ASP A 14 -4.60 -13.79 4.94
N ILE A 15 -5.00 -14.52 3.92
CA ILE A 15 -5.92 -14.04 2.88
C ILE A 15 -7.27 -13.67 3.47
N ALA A 16 -7.72 -14.30 4.57
CA ALA A 16 -8.96 -13.93 5.23
C ALA A 16 -8.82 -12.55 5.90
N GLU A 17 -7.64 -12.24 6.41
CA GLU A 17 -7.33 -10.94 7.00
C GLU A 17 -7.18 -9.84 5.94
N ILE A 18 -6.47 -10.10 4.84
CA ILE A 18 -6.42 -9.17 3.69
C ILE A 18 -7.84 -8.94 3.14
N LEU A 19 -8.65 -9.98 3.03
CA LEU A 19 -10.06 -9.89 2.63
C LEU A 19 -10.89 -9.04 3.59
N LYS A 20 -10.68 -9.21 4.89
CA LYS A 20 -11.36 -8.41 5.92
C LYS A 20 -10.96 -6.96 5.77
N VAL A 21 -9.68 -6.68 5.59
CA VAL A 21 -9.15 -5.35 5.33
C VAL A 21 -9.82 -4.75 4.10
N VAL A 22 -9.71 -5.36 2.92
CA VAL A 22 -10.28 -4.87 1.65
C VAL A 22 -11.79 -4.59 1.80
N LYS A 23 -12.53 -5.45 2.51
CA LYS A 23 -13.96 -5.23 2.81
C LYS A 23 -14.23 -4.12 3.82
N THR A 24 -13.31 -3.85 4.73
CA THR A 24 -13.46 -2.79 5.76
C THR A 24 -13.10 -1.44 5.17
N VAL A 25 -12.15 -1.38 4.24
CA VAL A 25 -11.78 -0.15 3.52
C VAL A 25 -12.72 0.13 2.32
N LYS A 26 -14.01 -0.18 2.45
CA LYS A 26 -15.11 -0.09 1.46
C LYS A 26 -15.27 1.25 0.68
N ASN A 27 -14.41 2.24 0.93
CA ASN A 27 -14.31 3.47 0.15
C ASN A 27 -13.37 3.36 -1.06
N TYR A 28 -12.59 2.29 -1.19
CA TYR A 28 -11.68 2.07 -2.32
C TYR A 28 -12.32 1.07 -3.31
N ASN A 29 -13.10 1.58 -4.27
CA ASN A 29 -13.87 0.82 -5.27
C ASN A 29 -13.02 0.04 -6.29
N TYR A 30 -11.69 0.00 -6.13
CA TYR A 30 -10.76 -0.52 -7.14
C TYR A 30 -10.60 -2.03 -7.09
N TYR A 31 -10.98 -2.70 -5.99
CA TYR A 31 -10.94 -4.16 -5.88
C TYR A 31 -12.20 -4.77 -6.48
N SER A 32 -12.06 -5.30 -7.70
CA SER A 32 -13.14 -5.98 -8.43
C SER A 32 -13.41 -7.39 -7.90
N GLY A 33 -12.43 -8.06 -7.27
CA GLY A 33 -12.63 -9.37 -6.65
C GLY A 33 -11.35 -10.17 -6.46
N ILE A 34 -11.53 -11.46 -6.19
CA ILE A 34 -10.45 -12.44 -6.02
C ILE A 34 -10.70 -13.64 -6.94
N SER A 35 -9.62 -14.15 -7.51
CA SER A 35 -9.56 -15.40 -8.26
C SER A 35 -8.50 -16.32 -7.66
N ILE A 36 -8.45 -17.56 -8.15
CA ILE A 36 -7.43 -18.55 -7.77
C ILE A 36 -6.77 -19.04 -9.03
N LYS A 37 -5.44 -18.99 -9.07
CA LYS A 37 -4.66 -19.54 -10.18
C LYS A 37 -4.77 -21.07 -10.17
N PRO A 38 -5.28 -21.72 -11.23
CA PRO A 38 -5.56 -23.15 -11.18
C PRO A 38 -4.34 -24.03 -10.92
N SER A 39 -3.17 -23.64 -11.45
CA SER A 39 -1.92 -24.40 -11.40
C SER A 39 -1.19 -24.33 -10.07
N THR A 40 -1.17 -23.17 -9.41
CA THR A 40 -0.43 -22.96 -8.15
C THR A 40 -1.35 -22.92 -6.93
N LYS A 41 -2.67 -22.77 -7.13
CA LYS A 41 -3.65 -22.45 -6.09
C LYS A 41 -3.40 -21.12 -5.37
N ASN A 42 -2.54 -20.27 -5.93
CA ASN A 42 -2.30 -18.93 -5.42
C ASN A 42 -3.52 -18.04 -5.64
N TYR A 43 -3.81 -17.19 -4.66
CA TYR A 43 -4.83 -16.16 -4.79
C TYR A 43 -4.36 -15.07 -5.75
N ILE A 44 -5.32 -14.55 -6.53
CA ILE A 44 -5.12 -13.42 -7.43
C ILE A 44 -6.09 -12.34 -7.01
N PHE A 45 -5.58 -11.16 -6.66
CA PHE A 45 -6.41 -9.96 -6.55
C PHE A 45 -6.66 -9.39 -7.94
N VAL A 46 -7.94 -9.15 -8.25
CA VAL A 46 -8.38 -8.45 -9.45
C VAL A 46 -8.71 -7.02 -9.05
N MET A 47 -7.96 -6.07 -9.59
CA MET A 47 -8.08 -4.65 -9.25
C MET A 47 -8.08 -3.79 -10.51
N ASP A 48 -8.49 -2.53 -10.36
CA ASP A 48 -8.39 -1.56 -11.43
C ASP A 48 -6.93 -1.37 -11.87
N LEU A 49 -6.75 -1.02 -13.13
CA LEU A 49 -5.43 -0.75 -13.68
C LEU A 49 -5.03 0.69 -13.34
N PHE A 50 -3.98 0.84 -12.55
CA PHE A 50 -3.35 2.12 -12.23
C PHE A 50 -2.31 2.50 -13.30
N ASP A 51 -2.04 3.80 -13.42
CA ASP A 51 -1.15 4.34 -14.46
C ASP A 51 0.33 4.21 -14.08
N ASP A 52 0.67 4.40 -12.80
CA ASP A 52 2.04 4.33 -12.30
C ASP A 52 2.06 4.09 -10.78
N ASP A 53 3.25 3.89 -10.20
CA ASP A 53 3.49 4.03 -8.76
C ASP A 53 4.13 5.38 -8.44
N LEU A 54 4.00 5.83 -7.19
CA LEU A 54 4.49 7.13 -6.76
C LEU A 54 6.00 7.27 -6.93
N HIS A 55 6.77 6.20 -6.72
CA HIS A 55 8.22 6.22 -6.89
C HIS A 55 8.61 6.54 -8.34
N ASN A 56 8.04 5.79 -9.29
CA ASN A 56 8.29 5.98 -10.71
C ASN A 56 7.76 7.32 -11.22
N TYR A 57 6.61 7.77 -10.72
CA TYR A 57 6.07 9.09 -11.03
C TYR A 57 6.98 10.22 -10.57
N LEU A 58 7.39 10.22 -9.29
CA LEU A 58 8.27 11.25 -8.73
C LEU A 58 9.65 11.22 -9.40
N THR A 59 10.21 10.05 -9.67
CA THR A 59 11.50 9.92 -10.37
C THR A 59 11.51 10.66 -11.72
N LYS A 60 10.36 10.69 -12.41
CA LYS A 60 10.21 11.37 -13.71
C LYS A 60 9.85 12.85 -13.59
N THR A 61 9.11 13.26 -12.55
CA THR A 61 8.40 14.56 -12.52
C THR A 61 8.75 15.46 -11.34
N PHE A 62 9.52 15.00 -10.35
CA PHE A 62 9.70 15.68 -9.06
C PHE A 62 10.12 17.15 -9.17
N TRP A 63 11.01 17.46 -10.11
CA TRP A 63 11.53 18.83 -10.30
C TRP A 63 10.54 19.76 -10.99
N ASP A 64 9.60 19.21 -11.77
CA ASP A 64 8.58 19.96 -12.51
C ASP A 64 7.28 20.12 -11.70
N LEU A 65 7.13 19.34 -10.63
CA LEU A 65 5.96 19.41 -9.76
C LEU A 65 5.92 20.70 -8.93
N GLU A 66 4.80 21.39 -9.02
CA GLU A 66 4.46 22.49 -8.12
C GLU A 66 4.32 22.00 -6.67
N TRP A 67 4.67 22.86 -5.72
CA TRP A 67 4.53 22.57 -4.29
C TRP A 67 3.10 22.20 -3.91
N GLU A 68 2.09 22.83 -4.51
CA GLU A 68 0.69 22.52 -4.26
C GLU A 68 0.37 21.05 -4.58
N THR A 69 0.88 20.53 -5.71
CA THR A 69 0.70 19.13 -6.10
C THR A 69 1.41 18.18 -5.13
N LYS A 70 2.63 18.53 -4.72
CA LYS A 70 3.38 17.74 -3.72
C LYS A 70 2.62 17.66 -2.39
N THR A 71 2.08 18.78 -1.92
CA THR A 71 1.26 18.83 -0.71
C THR A 71 -0.03 18.02 -0.86
N LYS A 72 -0.71 18.08 -2.03
CA LYS A 72 -1.91 17.27 -2.28
C LYS A 72 -1.62 15.77 -2.21
N ILE A 73 -0.49 15.32 -2.77
CA ILE A 73 -0.06 13.92 -2.69
C ILE A 73 0.12 13.52 -1.22
N LEU A 74 0.90 14.29 -0.46
CA LEU A 74 1.17 14.01 0.96
C LEU A 74 -0.11 14.01 1.82
N THR A 75 -1.01 14.98 1.62
CA THR A 75 -2.30 15.04 2.31
C THR A 75 -3.14 13.80 2.02
N SER A 76 -3.23 13.38 0.76
CA SER A 76 -3.98 12.18 0.38
C SER A 76 -3.39 10.89 0.99
N ILE A 77 -2.05 10.81 1.13
CA ILE A 77 -1.41 9.67 1.82
C ILE A 77 -1.76 9.68 3.31
N ALA A 78 -1.69 10.85 3.96
CA ALA A 78 -2.01 11.02 5.36
C ALA A 78 -3.49 10.69 5.68
N GLU A 79 -4.43 11.15 4.86
CA GLU A 79 -5.86 10.82 4.98
C GLU A 79 -6.13 9.31 4.83
N SER A 80 -5.41 8.67 3.90
CA SER A 80 -5.51 7.22 3.71
C SER A 80 -4.95 6.44 4.90
N LEU A 81 -3.84 6.90 5.50
CA LEU A 81 -3.29 6.34 6.74
C LEU A 81 -4.23 6.53 7.93
N GLU A 82 -4.80 7.72 8.09
CA GLU A 82 -5.79 8.01 9.13
C GLU A 82 -6.98 7.05 9.03
N SER A 83 -7.50 6.85 7.80
CA SER A 83 -8.62 5.94 7.53
C SER A 83 -8.30 4.47 7.84
N LEU A 84 -7.06 4.03 7.63
CA LEU A 84 -6.58 2.70 8.00
C LEU A 84 -6.45 2.57 9.52
N HIS A 85 -5.78 3.52 10.17
CA HIS A 85 -5.54 3.53 11.61
C HIS A 85 -6.85 3.61 12.41
N ALA A 86 -7.85 4.35 11.92
CA ALA A 86 -9.19 4.42 12.51
C ALA A 86 -9.92 3.06 12.52
N LYS A 87 -9.51 2.12 11.65
CA LYS A 87 -10.01 0.74 11.59
C LYS A 87 -9.15 -0.25 12.37
N ASN A 88 -8.17 0.23 13.15
CA ASN A 88 -7.13 -0.55 13.81
C ASN A 88 -6.30 -1.40 12.84
N LEU A 89 -6.08 -0.89 11.62
CA LEU A 89 -5.21 -1.51 10.63
C LEU A 89 -3.90 -0.75 10.55
N VAL A 90 -2.80 -1.48 10.39
CA VAL A 90 -1.45 -0.94 10.22
C VAL A 90 -0.98 -1.35 8.82
N HIS A 91 -0.32 -0.46 8.09
CA HIS A 91 0.08 -0.73 6.72
C HIS A 91 1.33 -1.62 6.64
N CYS A 92 2.31 -1.38 7.52
CA CYS A 92 3.54 -2.17 7.70
C CYS A 92 4.58 -2.13 6.56
N ASP A 93 4.23 -1.63 5.37
CA ASP A 93 5.16 -1.53 4.22
C ASP A 93 4.90 -0.24 3.41
N LEU A 94 4.69 0.89 4.09
CA LEU A 94 4.41 2.16 3.43
C LEU A 94 5.69 2.69 2.75
N ARG A 95 5.70 2.70 1.42
CA ARG A 95 6.82 3.18 0.58
C ARG A 95 6.27 3.74 -0.72
N SER A 96 7.04 4.62 -1.38
CA SER A 96 6.65 5.22 -2.66
C SER A 96 6.29 4.20 -3.75
N GLU A 97 6.92 3.02 -3.74
CA GLU A 97 6.70 1.94 -4.69
C GLU A 97 5.38 1.17 -4.44
N ASN A 98 4.80 1.32 -3.24
CA ASN A 98 3.56 0.66 -2.83
C ASN A 98 2.36 1.60 -2.84
N ILE A 99 2.54 2.83 -3.34
CA ILE A 99 1.48 3.82 -3.54
C ILE A 99 1.21 3.88 -5.04
N LEU A 100 0.06 3.38 -5.47
CA LEU A 100 -0.36 3.44 -6.87
C LEU A 100 -0.97 4.80 -7.20
N LEU A 101 -0.93 5.20 -8.47
CA LEU A 101 -1.47 6.47 -8.96
C LEU A 101 -2.37 6.25 -10.19
N ASN A 102 -3.42 7.06 -10.28
CA ASN A 102 -4.25 7.21 -11.47
C ASN A 102 -4.22 8.69 -11.88
N TYR A 103 -3.85 8.98 -13.12
CA TYR A 103 -3.65 10.36 -13.59
C TYR A 103 -4.98 11.10 -13.84
N ASN A 104 -6.07 10.36 -14.07
CA ASN A 104 -7.36 10.95 -14.45
C ASN A 104 -8.25 11.30 -13.25
N GLU A 105 -7.98 10.72 -12.09
CA GLU A 105 -8.71 10.95 -10.86
C GLU A 105 -7.70 11.25 -9.77
N TYR A 106 -7.68 12.51 -9.32
CA TYR A 106 -6.87 13.06 -8.21
C TYR A 106 -6.20 11.97 -7.36
N PHE A 107 -4.90 11.70 -7.64
CA PHE A 107 -4.01 10.78 -6.92
C PHE A 107 -4.70 9.83 -5.93
N TYR A 108 -5.27 8.74 -6.43
CA TYR A 108 -5.71 7.68 -5.51
C TYR A 108 -4.51 6.94 -4.97
N ASN A 109 -4.17 7.23 -3.72
CA ASN A 109 -3.20 6.45 -3.01
C ASN A 109 -3.84 5.11 -2.62
N GLU A 110 -3.71 4.11 -3.48
CA GLU A 110 -3.82 2.75 -2.98
C GLU A 110 -2.56 2.46 -2.18
N LEU A 111 -2.69 2.58 -0.87
CA LEU A 111 -1.89 1.81 0.06
C LEU A 111 -2.20 0.34 -0.20
N ILE A 112 -1.36 -0.31 -1.01
CA ILE A 112 -1.40 -1.75 -1.18
C ILE A 112 -1.11 -2.35 0.20
N LEU A 113 -2.17 -2.79 0.87
CA LEU A 113 -2.09 -3.47 2.16
C LEU A 113 -1.32 -4.78 2.00
N ASN A 114 0.00 -4.70 2.11
CA ASN A 114 0.86 -5.80 2.47
C ASN A 114 0.75 -6.00 3.99
N TYR A 115 -0.48 -6.18 4.47
CA TYR A 115 -0.72 -6.51 5.86
C TYR A 115 -0.16 -7.91 6.11
N ASN A 116 0.90 -7.98 6.90
CA ASN A 116 1.47 -9.23 7.37
C ASN A 116 1.75 -9.14 8.88
N PRO A 117 0.87 -9.69 9.74
CA PRO A 117 0.99 -9.60 11.19
C PRO A 117 2.08 -10.51 11.76
N LYS A 118 2.78 -11.29 10.90
CA LYS A 118 3.78 -12.29 11.31
C LYS A 118 5.20 -11.97 10.82
N ASN A 119 5.40 -10.85 10.13
CA ASN A 119 6.71 -10.52 9.59
C ASN A 119 7.54 -9.70 10.59
N ASN A 120 8.20 -10.42 11.50
CA ASN A 120 9.34 -9.91 12.28
C ASN A 120 10.66 -10.00 11.49
N GLU A 121 10.58 -10.36 10.19
CA GLU A 121 11.71 -10.28 9.26
C GLU A 121 11.71 -8.89 8.64
N THR A 122 12.88 -8.24 8.59
CA THR A 122 13.13 -6.93 7.99
C THR A 122 12.61 -6.86 6.55
N TYR A 123 11.34 -6.49 6.38
CA TYR A 123 10.73 -6.19 5.09
C TYR A 123 10.54 -4.68 4.97
N GLY A 124 10.99 -4.15 3.85
CA GLY A 124 11.03 -2.72 3.55
C GLY A 124 12.39 -2.33 2.98
N SER A 125 12.40 -1.32 2.11
CA SER A 125 13.67 -0.65 1.80
C SER A 125 14.15 0.05 3.09
N ILE A 126 15.41 -0.16 3.48
CA ILE A 126 16.03 0.35 4.72
C ILE A 126 15.56 1.76 5.15
N PRO A 127 15.43 2.79 4.28
CA PRO A 127 14.99 4.12 4.71
C PRO A 127 13.59 4.17 5.35
N TYR A 128 12.70 3.22 5.04
CA TYR A 128 11.31 3.23 5.50
C TYR A 128 11.05 2.33 6.70
N ILE A 129 12.04 1.58 7.18
CA ILE A 129 11.86 0.67 8.32
C ILE A 129 12.05 1.45 9.62
N PRO A 130 11.03 1.46 10.52
CA PRO A 130 11.13 2.13 11.81
C PRO A 130 12.24 1.53 12.69
N PRO A 131 12.93 2.35 13.51
CA PRO A 131 14.04 1.90 14.33
C PRO A 131 13.67 0.81 15.35
N GLU A 132 12.43 0.76 15.81
CA GLU A 132 11.90 -0.30 16.68
C GLU A 132 11.83 -1.65 15.95
N VAL A 133 11.47 -1.65 14.67
CA VAL A 133 11.43 -2.86 13.84
C VAL A 133 12.85 -3.35 13.54
N LEU A 134 13.79 -2.44 13.30
CA LEU A 134 15.22 -2.78 13.17
C LEU A 134 15.80 -3.40 14.45
N LYS A 135 15.20 -3.14 15.61
CA LYS A 135 15.56 -3.76 16.90
C LYS A 135 14.85 -5.10 17.13
N GLY A 136 14.03 -5.57 16.19
CA GLY A 136 13.28 -6.82 16.26
C GLY A 136 11.94 -6.72 17.00
N ASN A 137 11.45 -5.51 17.28
CA ASN A 137 10.10 -5.32 17.80
C ASN A 137 9.06 -5.40 16.67
N ASP A 138 7.81 -5.63 17.05
CA ASP A 138 6.69 -5.67 16.12
C ASP A 138 6.44 -4.29 15.49
N PHE A 139 5.93 -4.30 14.25
CA PHE A 139 5.52 -3.08 13.55
C PHE A 139 4.24 -2.52 14.15
N ILE A 140 4.21 -1.21 14.46
CA ILE A 140 3.08 -0.51 15.07
C ILE A 140 2.62 0.68 14.22
N ARG A 141 1.51 1.33 14.59
CA ARG A 141 0.94 2.48 13.86
C ARG A 141 1.94 3.62 13.71
N GLU A 142 2.72 3.87 14.75
CA GLU A 142 3.79 4.87 14.78
C GLU A 142 4.89 4.55 13.75
N GLY A 143 5.06 3.27 13.42
CA GLY A 143 5.91 2.80 12.34
C GLY A 143 5.43 3.27 10.96
N ASP A 144 4.12 3.27 10.70
CA ASP A 144 3.58 3.84 9.44
C ASP A 144 3.87 5.34 9.35
N ILE A 145 3.84 6.06 10.48
CA ILE A 145 4.16 7.49 10.53
C ILE A 145 5.65 7.74 10.27
N TYR A 146 6.53 6.87 10.79
CA TYR A 146 7.94 6.91 10.46
C TYR A 146 8.17 6.71 8.96
N SER A 147 7.56 5.67 8.38
CA SER A 147 7.66 5.39 6.95
C SER A 147 7.11 6.54 6.09
N PHE A 148 6.02 7.19 6.52
CA PHE A 148 5.47 8.38 5.86
C PHE A 148 6.47 9.53 5.81
N GLY A 149 7.25 9.74 6.87
CA GLY A 149 8.30 10.76 6.89
C GLY A 149 9.47 10.50 5.92
N GLY A 150 9.60 9.27 5.42
CA GLY A 150 10.60 8.90 4.41
C GLY A 150 10.16 9.11 2.96
N ILE A 151 8.86 9.39 2.73
CA ILE A 151 8.28 9.70 1.41
C ILE A 151 8.42 11.20 1.14
#